data_AF-A0A645C3I2-F1
#
_entry.id   AF-A0A645C3I2-F1
#
_cell.length_a   1.000
_cell.length_b   1.000
_cell.length_c   1.000
_cell.angle_alpha   90.00
_cell.angle_beta   90.00
_cell.angle_gamma   90.00
#
_symmetry.space_group_name_H-M   'P 1'
#
loop_
_entity.id
_entity.type
_entity.pdbx_description
1 polymer ?
#
loop_
_entity_poly.entity_id
_entity_poly.type
_entity_poly.pdbx_seq_one_letter_code
_entity_poly.pdbx_strand_id
1 'polypeptide(L)'
;MPEKKKHDVKWLFACGKPWYQKWWIYVIIILTGITLIAIPFLINCAYMNGRSLPEPNTYFTAGDWLSFYGTILGALATIIVLVITLTHNRKIMQNNMKEQRIREKYKDEKQIADDILDVVLLKKYGDTFFSNDKSLLLFMQDINAVYFETLARAPLDAEDQSNKAKFYREIYKIHEQYMEAIKSLNISTPSNVEEAKSTKGEIDKCKNAIVHTKNERQTDLWFLQKGLYFSLNEKMNLEIDKLYGIKEATK
;
A
#
# COMPACT_ATOMS: atom_id res chain seq x y z
N MET A 1 34.74 14.01 7.50
CA MET A 1 34.29 12.60 7.48
C MET A 1 34.16 12.17 6.02
N PRO A 2 34.89 11.16 5.55
CA PRO A 2 34.81 10.74 4.16
C PRO A 2 33.58 9.88 3.89
N GLU A 3 32.95 10.15 2.75
CA GLU A 3 31.74 9.53 2.21
C GLU A 3 31.94 8.04 1.91
N LYS A 4 31.11 7.17 2.48
CA LYS A 4 31.11 5.73 2.15
C LYS A 4 30.54 5.52 0.74
N LYS A 5 31.41 5.23 -0.23
CA LYS A 5 31.01 4.68 -1.54
C LYS A 5 30.23 3.38 -1.33
N LYS A 6 28.91 3.44 -1.54
CA LYS A 6 28.08 2.24 -1.75
C LYS A 6 28.52 1.59 -3.06
N HIS A 7 29.19 0.44 -2.97
CA HIS A 7 29.39 -0.44 -4.11
C HIS A 7 28.03 -0.94 -4.58
N ASP A 8 27.51 -0.33 -5.64
CA ASP A 8 26.25 -0.71 -6.27
C ASP A 8 26.53 -1.91 -7.21
N VAL A 9 26.30 -3.13 -6.73
CA VAL A 9 26.47 -4.39 -7.49
C VAL A 9 25.33 -4.61 -8.50
N LYS A 10 24.54 -3.58 -8.80
CA LYS A 10 23.37 -3.66 -9.69
C LYS A 10 23.69 -3.96 -11.15
N TRP A 11 24.95 -3.83 -11.59
CA TRP A 11 25.33 -4.07 -12.98
C TRP A 11 25.21 -5.53 -13.44
N LEU A 12 25.36 -6.52 -12.54
CA LEU A 12 25.27 -7.95 -12.95
C LEU A 12 23.84 -8.42 -13.28
N PHE A 13 22.81 -7.66 -12.91
CA PHE A 13 21.41 -8.06 -13.02
C PHE A 13 20.52 -7.09 -13.80
N ALA A 14 21.07 -5.98 -14.31
CA ALA A 14 20.34 -5.02 -15.13
C ALA A 14 20.31 -5.43 -16.61
N CYS A 15 19.49 -6.40 -16.98
CA CYS A 15 19.03 -6.54 -18.37
C CYS A 15 17.77 -7.40 -18.41
N GLY A 16 16.70 -6.90 -19.04
CA GLY A 16 15.36 -7.49 -19.09
C GLY A 16 15.22 -8.82 -19.86
N LYS A 17 16.32 -9.56 -20.08
CA LYS A 17 16.26 -10.93 -20.62
C LYS A 17 16.28 -11.95 -19.46
N PRO A 18 15.45 -13.01 -19.52
CA PRO A 18 15.51 -14.10 -18.55
C PRO A 18 16.96 -14.58 -18.37
N TRP A 19 17.36 -14.81 -17.12
CA TRP A 19 18.76 -15.12 -16.78
C TRP A 19 19.32 -16.26 -17.63
N TYR A 20 18.54 -17.32 -17.90
CA TYR A 20 18.91 -18.51 -18.70
C TYR A 20 19.18 -18.25 -20.19
N GLN A 21 18.81 -17.08 -20.73
CA GLN A 21 19.10 -16.70 -22.13
C GLN A 21 20.47 -16.02 -22.28
N LYS A 22 21.22 -15.85 -21.18
CA LYS A 22 22.56 -15.27 -21.26
C LYS A 22 23.57 -16.33 -21.72
N TRP A 23 24.33 -16.01 -22.77
CA TRP A 23 25.30 -16.92 -23.41
C TRP A 23 26.31 -17.57 -22.44
N TRP A 24 26.73 -16.85 -21.39
CA TRP A 24 27.68 -17.35 -20.40
C TRP A 24 27.15 -18.55 -19.59
N ILE A 25 25.84 -18.73 -19.49
CA ILE A 25 25.25 -19.90 -18.82
C ILE A 25 25.48 -21.16 -19.64
N TYR A 26 25.37 -21.08 -20.97
CA TYR A 26 25.68 -22.21 -21.85
C TYR A 26 27.17 -22.57 -21.76
N VAL A 27 28.05 -21.57 -21.64
CA VAL A 27 29.49 -21.80 -21.41
C VAL A 27 29.73 -22.55 -20.10
N ILE A 28 29.06 -22.15 -19.01
CA ILE A 28 29.17 -22.85 -17.71
C ILE A 28 28.62 -24.28 -17.80
N ILE A 29 27.48 -24.49 -18.46
CA ILE A 29 26.89 -25.83 -18.63
C ILE A 29 27.85 -26.75 -19.39
N ILE A 30 28.42 -26.26 -20.49
CA ILE A 30 29.38 -27.01 -21.30
C ILE A 30 30.66 -27.29 -20.51
N LEU A 31 31.21 -26.29 -19.84
CA LEU A 31 32.42 -26.44 -19.02
C LEU A 31 32.20 -27.43 -17.88
N THR A 32 31.04 -27.37 -17.22
CA THR A 32 30.66 -28.31 -16.15
C THR A 32 30.52 -29.73 -16.71
N GLY A 33 29.86 -29.89 -17.87
CA GLY A 33 29.73 -31.18 -18.54
C GLY A 33 31.08 -31.80 -18.93
N ILE A 34 31.98 -31.01 -19.52
CA ILE A 34 33.34 -31.45 -19.87
C ILE A 34 34.10 -31.84 -18.61
N THR A 35 34.03 -31.04 -17.55
CA THR A 35 34.73 -31.28 -16.28
C THR A 35 34.19 -32.55 -15.60
N LEU A 36 32.88 -32.78 -15.63
CA LEU A 36 32.23 -33.98 -15.09
C LEU A 36 32.69 -35.28 -15.76
N ILE A 37 32.92 -35.22 -17.08
CA ILE A 37 33.44 -36.36 -17.84
C ILE A 37 34.95 -36.47 -17.64
N ALA A 38 35.69 -35.35 -17.65
CA ALA A 38 37.16 -35.36 -17.64
C ALA A 38 37.77 -35.71 -16.28
N ILE A 39 37.18 -35.26 -15.15
CA ILE A 39 37.68 -35.54 -13.80
C ILE A 39 37.90 -37.05 -13.57
N PRO A 40 36.96 -37.94 -13.88
CA PRO A 40 37.18 -39.36 -13.66
C PRO A 40 38.29 -39.98 -14.51
N PHE A 41 38.49 -39.51 -15.74
CA PHE A 41 39.65 -39.90 -16.56
C PHE A 41 40.96 -39.36 -15.97
N LEU A 42 40.97 -38.11 -15.51
CA LEU A 42 42.13 -37.48 -14.86
C LEU A 42 42.54 -38.22 -13.58
N ILE A 43 41.57 -38.64 -12.76
CA ILE A 43 41.83 -39.44 -11.56
C ILE A 43 42.44 -40.80 -11.95
N ASN A 44 41.88 -41.47 -12.95
CA ASN A 44 42.40 -42.75 -13.41
C ASN A 44 43.84 -42.63 -13.95
N CYS A 45 44.12 -41.62 -14.76
CA CYS A 45 45.49 -41.33 -15.23
C CYS A 45 46.45 -40.97 -14.09
N ALA A 46 45.99 -40.19 -13.09
CA ALA A 46 46.80 -39.84 -11.92
C ALA A 46 47.16 -41.08 -11.07
N TYR A 47 46.28 -42.09 -11.00
CA TYR A 47 46.56 -43.36 -10.32
C TYR A 47 47.59 -44.24 -11.04
N MET A 48 47.75 -44.07 -12.36
CA MET A 48 48.76 -44.77 -13.16
C MET A 48 50.14 -44.11 -13.08
N ASN A 49 50.24 -42.83 -12.68
CA ASN A 49 51.52 -42.15 -12.53
C ASN A 49 52.39 -42.82 -11.46
N GLY A 50 53.54 -43.37 -11.89
CA GLY A 50 54.50 -44.05 -11.01
C GLY A 50 54.26 -45.55 -10.81
N ARG A 51 53.32 -46.17 -11.53
CA ARG A 51 53.08 -47.63 -11.53
C ARG A 51 53.08 -48.18 -12.95
N SER A 52 53.85 -49.24 -13.21
CA SER A 52 53.91 -49.91 -14.52
C SER A 52 52.72 -50.87 -14.71
N LEU A 53 51.50 -50.33 -14.72
CA LEU A 53 50.31 -51.11 -15.05
C LEU A 53 50.04 -50.98 -16.56
N PRO A 54 49.85 -52.10 -17.29
CA PRO A 54 49.59 -52.06 -18.73
C PRO A 54 48.21 -51.48 -19.06
N GLU A 55 47.28 -51.50 -18.09
CA GLU A 55 45.91 -51.00 -18.24
C GLU A 55 45.48 -50.18 -17.01
N PRO A 56 44.55 -49.22 -17.19
CA PRO A 56 44.01 -48.44 -16.07
C PRO A 56 43.27 -49.33 -15.06
N ASN A 57 43.75 -49.39 -13.81
CA ASN A 57 43.24 -50.30 -12.77
C ASN A 57 42.75 -49.56 -11.52
N THR A 58 42.05 -48.43 -11.67
CA THR A 58 41.27 -47.89 -10.54
C THR A 58 40.05 -48.77 -10.32
N TYR A 59 39.94 -49.37 -9.13
CA TYR A 59 38.81 -50.18 -8.68
C TYR A 59 37.59 -49.30 -8.35
N PHE A 60 37.15 -48.47 -9.30
CA PHE A 60 35.85 -47.82 -9.19
C PHE A 60 34.81 -48.86 -9.56
N THR A 61 34.05 -49.31 -8.57
CA THR A 61 32.92 -50.18 -8.82
C THR A 61 31.82 -49.40 -9.55
N ALA A 62 30.92 -50.09 -10.23
CA ALA A 62 29.74 -49.44 -10.82
C ALA A 62 28.92 -48.66 -9.77
N GLY A 63 28.98 -49.09 -8.50
CA GLY A 63 28.38 -48.39 -7.36
C GLY A 63 29.02 -47.01 -7.11
N ASP A 64 30.36 -46.92 -7.12
CA ASP A 64 31.07 -45.66 -6.89
C ASP A 64 30.75 -44.63 -7.98
N TRP A 65 30.66 -45.09 -9.24
CA TRP A 65 30.24 -44.26 -10.37
C TRP A 65 28.82 -43.74 -10.21
N LEU A 66 27.89 -44.64 -9.86
CA LEU A 66 26.49 -44.29 -9.68
C LEU A 66 26.32 -43.27 -8.54
N SER A 67 27.04 -43.44 -7.42
CA SER A 67 27.02 -42.51 -6.29
C SER A 67 27.59 -41.14 -6.63
N PHE A 68 28.68 -41.08 -7.41
CA PHE A 68 29.26 -39.82 -7.88
C PHE A 68 28.27 -39.04 -8.74
N TYR A 69 27.74 -39.67 -9.81
CA TYR A 69 26.77 -39.02 -10.69
C TYR A 69 25.46 -38.70 -9.97
N GLY A 70 25.00 -39.57 -9.06
CA GLY A 70 23.83 -39.31 -8.23
C GLY A 70 23.98 -38.05 -7.36
N THR A 71 25.17 -37.83 -6.79
CA THR A 71 25.47 -36.63 -6.00
C THR A 71 25.42 -35.37 -6.85
N ILE A 72 26.02 -35.41 -8.05
CA ILE A 72 26.02 -34.29 -9.00
C ILE A 72 24.62 -33.97 -9.50
N LEU A 73 23.86 -34.99 -9.90
CA LEU A 73 22.47 -34.83 -10.33
C LEU A 73 21.60 -34.27 -9.19
N GLY A 74 21.80 -34.73 -7.95
CA GLY A 74 21.15 -34.20 -6.76
C GLY A 74 21.46 -32.73 -6.51
N ALA A 75 22.73 -32.32 -6.65
CA ALA A 75 23.14 -30.94 -6.55
C ALA A 75 22.52 -30.06 -7.66
N LEU A 76 22.53 -30.54 -8.91
CA LEU A 76 21.90 -29.84 -10.05
C LEU A 76 20.39 -29.67 -9.85
N ALA A 77 19.70 -30.73 -9.41
CA ALA A 77 18.27 -30.66 -9.11
C ALA A 77 17.97 -29.60 -8.03
N THR A 78 18.79 -29.55 -6.98
CA THR A 78 18.65 -28.55 -5.91
C THR A 78 18.87 -27.13 -6.43
N ILE A 79 19.88 -26.91 -7.28
CA ILE A 79 20.13 -25.59 -7.91
C ILE A 79 18.93 -25.17 -8.77
N ILE A 80 18.38 -26.08 -9.58
CA ILE A 80 17.22 -25.78 -10.43
C ILE A 80 16.01 -25.38 -9.57
N VAL A 81 15.70 -26.17 -8.53
CA VAL A 81 14.60 -25.87 -7.61
C VAL A 81 14.83 -24.53 -6.91
N LEU A 82 16.06 -24.24 -6.48
CA LEU A 82 16.42 -22.98 -5.82
C LEU A 82 16.18 -21.78 -6.75
N VAL A 83 16.59 -21.87 -8.02
CA VAL A 83 16.41 -20.77 -8.98
C VAL A 83 14.93 -20.56 -9.32
N ILE A 84 14.16 -21.63 -9.50
CA ILE A 84 12.70 -21.55 -9.70
C ILE A 84 12.06 -20.88 -8.49
N THR A 85 12.40 -21.34 -7.29
CA THR A 85 11.87 -20.82 -6.02
C THR A 85 12.19 -19.34 -5.84
N LEU A 86 13.44 -18.93 -6.05
CA LEU A 86 13.85 -17.52 -5.96
C LEU A 86 13.12 -16.65 -6.98
N THR A 87 12.96 -17.14 -8.20
CA THR A 87 12.25 -16.40 -9.26
C THR A 87 10.78 -16.22 -8.91
N HIS A 88 10.13 -17.29 -8.44
CA HIS A 88 8.74 -17.27 -8.02
C HIS A 88 8.52 -16.36 -6.80
N ASN A 89 9.37 -16.48 -5.77
CA ASN A 89 9.31 -15.65 -4.57
C ASN A 89 9.50 -14.17 -4.87
N ARG A 90 10.39 -13.80 -5.80
CA ARG A 90 10.53 -12.40 -6.24
C ARG A 90 9.24 -11.86 -6.84
N LYS A 91 8.56 -12.65 -7.67
CA LYS A 91 7.28 -12.24 -8.28
C LYS A 91 6.18 -12.10 -7.23
N ILE A 92 6.07 -13.07 -6.31
CA ILE A 92 5.13 -13.00 -5.18
C ILE A 92 5.38 -11.74 -4.35
N MET A 93 6.63 -11.48 -3.97
CA MET A 93 6.99 -10.33 -3.16
C MET A 93 6.64 -9.01 -3.86
N GLN A 94 6.87 -8.89 -5.17
CA GLN A 94 6.47 -7.71 -5.94
C GLN A 94 4.96 -7.51 -5.97
N ASN A 95 4.18 -8.59 -6.10
CA ASN A 95 2.72 -8.52 -6.06
C ASN A 95 2.22 -8.15 -4.67
N ASN A 96 2.77 -8.75 -3.61
CA ASN A 96 2.44 -8.42 -2.22
C ASN A 96 2.71 -6.94 -1.92
N MET A 97 3.85 -6.40 -2.35
CA MET A 97 4.17 -4.96 -2.18
C MET A 97 3.23 -4.05 -2.98
N LYS A 98 2.70 -4.50 -4.12
CA LYS A 98 1.69 -3.72 -4.88
C LYS A 98 0.34 -3.77 -4.18
N GLU A 99 -0.06 -4.96 -3.71
CA GLU A 99 -1.29 -5.15 -2.96
C GLU A 99 -1.32 -4.33 -1.67
N GLN A 100 -0.22 -4.31 -0.90
CA GLN A 100 -0.10 -3.48 0.29
C GLN A 100 -0.30 -1.99 -0.02
N ARG A 101 0.34 -1.47 -1.07
CA ARG A 101 0.18 -0.07 -1.49
C ARG A 101 -1.25 0.27 -1.89
N ILE A 102 -1.95 -0.65 -2.54
CA ILE A 102 -3.37 -0.49 -2.87
C ILE A 102 -4.20 -0.42 -1.57
N ARG A 103 -4.00 -1.37 -0.65
CA ARG A 103 -4.72 -1.39 0.63
C ARG A 103 -4.47 -0.12 1.45
N GLU A 104 -3.23 0.35 1.49
CA GLU A 104 -2.84 1.60 2.17
C GLU A 104 -3.56 2.81 1.56
N LYS A 105 -3.51 2.97 0.23
CA LYS A 105 -4.22 4.05 -0.48
C LYS A 105 -5.71 4.13 -0.12
N TYR A 106 -6.41 2.99 -0.14
CA TYR A 106 -7.84 2.94 0.19
C TYR A 106 -8.11 3.08 1.69
N LYS A 107 -7.16 2.71 2.56
CA LYS A 107 -7.25 2.96 4.01
C LYS A 107 -7.12 4.45 4.31
N ASP A 108 -6.15 5.12 3.70
CA ASP A 108 -5.94 6.57 3.84
C ASP A 108 -7.18 7.35 3.38
N GLU A 109 -7.81 6.91 2.28
CA GLU A 109 -9.05 7.53 1.79
C GLU A 109 -10.21 7.41 2.78
N LYS A 110 -10.34 6.27 3.47
CA LYS A 110 -11.35 6.09 4.53
C LYS A 110 -11.02 6.92 5.77
N GLN A 111 -9.76 6.94 6.17
CA GLN A 111 -9.30 7.72 7.32
C GLN A 111 -9.63 9.20 7.13
N ILE A 112 -9.42 9.75 5.94
CA ILE A 112 -9.75 11.15 5.66
C ILE A 112 -11.26 11.40 5.73
N ALA A 113 -12.09 10.44 5.30
CA ALA A 113 -13.54 10.54 5.48
C ALA A 113 -13.96 10.49 6.96
N ASP A 114 -13.31 9.65 7.77
CA ASP A 114 -13.50 9.61 9.23
C ASP A 114 -13.08 10.95 9.88
N ASP A 115 -11.92 11.50 9.53
CA ASP A 115 -11.40 12.76 10.08
C ASP A 115 -12.34 13.94 9.76
N ILE A 116 -12.87 13.98 8.54
CA ILE A 116 -13.90 14.96 8.14
C ILE A 116 -15.16 14.79 8.98
N LEU A 117 -15.62 13.55 9.14
CA LEU A 117 -16.83 13.26 9.89
C LEU A 117 -16.67 13.59 11.38
N ASP A 118 -15.48 13.44 11.94
CA ASP A 118 -15.19 13.78 13.33
C ASP A 118 -15.27 15.29 13.60
N VAL A 119 -14.91 16.12 12.63
CA VAL A 119 -15.13 17.58 12.69
C VAL A 119 -16.61 17.91 12.51
N VAL A 120 -17.23 17.42 11.44
CA VAL A 120 -18.62 17.75 11.08
C VAL A 120 -19.61 17.29 12.14
N LEU A 121 -19.40 16.10 12.72
CA LEU A 121 -20.24 15.57 13.80
C LEU A 121 -19.85 16.08 15.20
N LEU A 122 -18.93 17.04 15.27
CA LEU A 122 -18.40 17.61 16.52
C LEU A 122 -17.76 16.56 17.46
N LYS A 123 -17.42 15.36 16.97
CA LYS A 123 -16.79 14.31 17.78
C LYS A 123 -15.42 14.73 18.27
N LYS A 124 -14.67 15.49 17.45
CA LYS A 124 -13.39 16.09 17.81
C LYS A 124 -13.49 17.02 19.04
N TYR A 125 -14.66 17.63 19.25
CA TYR A 125 -14.90 18.62 20.29
C TYR A 125 -15.62 18.03 21.51
N GLY A 126 -16.47 17.03 21.32
CA GLY A 126 -17.24 16.38 22.38
C GLY A 126 -17.99 17.41 23.25
N ASP A 127 -17.97 17.19 24.57
CA ASP A 127 -18.64 18.06 25.55
C ASP A 127 -17.96 19.44 25.70
N THR A 128 -16.74 19.61 25.16
CA THR A 128 -16.01 20.88 25.26
C THR A 128 -16.56 21.97 24.34
N PHE A 129 -17.36 21.58 23.34
CA PHE A 129 -17.97 22.49 22.37
C PHE A 129 -18.87 23.55 23.05
N PHE A 130 -19.61 23.16 24.09
CA PHE A 130 -20.48 24.07 24.82
C PHE A 130 -19.77 24.80 25.96
N SER A 131 -18.80 24.16 26.61
CA SER A 131 -18.16 24.68 27.82
C SER A 131 -17.06 25.72 27.57
N ASN A 132 -16.54 25.83 26.34
CA ASN A 132 -15.44 26.75 26.02
C ASN A 132 -15.76 27.59 24.77
N ASP A 133 -15.80 28.92 24.86
CA ASP A 133 -16.06 29.78 23.71
C ASP A 133 -14.95 29.72 22.64
N LYS A 134 -13.71 29.35 23.03
CA LYS A 134 -12.62 29.09 22.09
C LYS A 134 -12.87 27.87 21.19
N SER A 135 -13.72 26.93 21.61
CA SER A 135 -14.04 25.75 20.81
C SER A 135 -14.80 26.10 19.53
N LEU A 136 -15.66 27.13 19.56
CA LEU A 136 -16.38 27.61 18.38
C LEU A 136 -15.39 28.17 17.35
N LEU A 137 -14.40 28.96 17.81
CA LEU A 137 -13.36 29.51 16.93
C LEU A 137 -12.52 28.40 16.29
N LEU A 138 -12.11 27.39 17.06
CA LEU A 138 -11.38 26.23 16.54
C LEU A 138 -12.22 25.43 15.54
N PHE A 139 -13.51 25.23 15.84
CA PHE A 139 -14.45 24.58 14.93
C PHE A 139 -14.58 25.35 13.61
N MET A 140 -14.70 26.67 13.65
CA MET A 140 -14.74 27.52 12.45
C MET A 140 -13.48 27.36 11.60
N GLN A 141 -12.31 27.21 12.22
CA GLN A 141 -11.07 26.96 11.48
C GLN A 141 -11.07 25.57 10.83
N ASP A 142 -11.41 24.54 11.59
CA ASP A 142 -11.42 23.16 11.10
C ASP A 142 -12.48 22.93 10.01
N ILE A 143 -13.68 23.50 10.16
CA ILE A 143 -14.77 23.32 9.18
C ILE A 143 -14.45 23.99 7.84
N ASN A 144 -13.66 25.07 7.85
CA ASN A 144 -13.11 25.68 6.64
C ASN A 144 -12.04 24.79 5.99
N ALA A 145 -11.20 24.12 6.79
CA ALA A 145 -10.24 23.15 6.23
C ALA A 145 -10.97 21.97 5.59
N VAL A 146 -12.02 21.45 6.24
CA VAL A 146 -12.91 20.41 5.69
C VAL A 146 -13.51 20.84 4.36
N TYR A 147 -13.93 22.10 4.22
CA TYR A 147 -14.48 22.64 2.97
C TYR A 147 -13.49 22.57 1.80
N PHE A 148 -12.23 22.95 2.00
CA PHE A 148 -11.24 22.86 0.93
C PHE A 148 -10.93 21.40 0.56
N GLU A 149 -10.87 20.51 1.55
CA GLU A 149 -10.65 19.07 1.32
C GLU A 149 -11.84 18.43 0.57
N THR A 150 -13.08 18.82 0.87
CA THR A 150 -14.27 18.27 0.19
C THR A 150 -14.32 18.70 -1.27
N LEU A 151 -14.03 19.97 -1.56
CA LEU A 151 -13.98 20.50 -2.94
C LEU A 151 -12.85 19.87 -3.77
N ALA A 152 -11.68 19.65 -3.17
CA ALA A 152 -10.57 18.99 -3.86
C ALA A 152 -10.91 17.55 -4.28
N ARG A 153 -11.82 16.89 -3.55
CA ARG A 153 -12.20 15.48 -3.78
C ARG A 153 -13.43 15.29 -4.65
N ALA A 154 -14.38 16.21 -4.59
CA ALA A 154 -15.61 16.17 -5.35
C ALA A 154 -16.00 17.59 -5.77
N PRO A 155 -15.55 18.05 -6.95
CA PRO A 155 -15.99 19.31 -7.53
C PRO A 155 -17.52 19.33 -7.66
N LEU A 156 -18.13 20.47 -7.32
CA LEU A 156 -19.60 20.62 -7.28
C LEU A 156 -20.24 20.56 -8.67
N ASP A 157 -19.50 20.98 -9.69
CA ASP A 157 -19.88 21.05 -11.10
C ASP A 157 -19.78 19.71 -11.84
N ALA A 158 -19.07 18.73 -11.26
CA ALA A 158 -18.97 17.41 -11.85
C ALA A 158 -20.30 16.67 -11.71
N GLU A 159 -20.86 16.12 -12.79
CA GLU A 159 -22.05 15.25 -12.77
C GLU A 159 -21.74 13.83 -12.24
N ASP A 160 -20.92 13.72 -11.18
CA ASP A 160 -20.59 12.43 -10.57
C ASP A 160 -21.71 12.00 -9.62
N GLN A 161 -22.31 10.83 -9.87
CA GLN A 161 -23.32 10.20 -9.01
C GLN A 161 -22.75 9.11 -8.09
N SER A 162 -21.43 8.96 -8.03
CA SER A 162 -20.76 8.00 -7.17
C SER A 162 -21.11 8.22 -5.69
N ASN A 163 -21.05 7.14 -4.89
CA ASN A 163 -21.22 7.24 -3.44
C ASN A 163 -20.21 8.21 -2.81
N LYS A 164 -19.02 8.32 -3.41
CA LYS A 164 -17.99 9.30 -3.04
C LYS A 164 -18.46 10.73 -3.26
N ALA A 165 -18.94 11.07 -4.45
CA ALA A 165 -19.46 12.40 -4.73
C ALA A 165 -20.67 12.75 -3.87
N LYS A 166 -21.60 11.80 -3.68
CA LYS A 166 -22.77 11.98 -2.79
C LYS A 166 -22.36 12.29 -1.36
N PHE A 167 -21.38 11.56 -0.81
CA PHE A 167 -20.85 11.81 0.53
C PHE A 167 -20.27 13.23 0.65
N TYR A 168 -19.34 13.62 -0.23
CA TYR A 168 -18.69 14.93 -0.13
C TYR A 168 -19.63 16.11 -0.42
N ARG A 169 -20.62 15.95 -1.31
CA ARG A 169 -21.65 16.97 -1.52
C ARG A 169 -22.54 17.17 -0.30
N GLU A 170 -22.85 16.10 0.43
CA GLU A 170 -23.65 16.26 1.64
C GLU A 170 -22.86 16.97 2.75
N ILE A 171 -21.56 16.65 2.89
CA ILE A 171 -20.66 17.41 3.78
C ILE A 171 -20.62 18.89 3.39
N TYR A 172 -20.57 19.20 2.09
CA TYR A 172 -20.61 20.58 1.60
C TYR A 172 -21.89 21.32 2.02
N LYS A 173 -23.07 20.70 1.87
CA LYS A 173 -24.34 21.32 2.30
C LYS A 173 -24.37 21.61 3.80
N ILE A 174 -23.83 20.68 4.60
CA ILE A 174 -23.74 20.85 6.05
C ILE A 174 -22.81 22.02 6.39
N HIS A 175 -21.68 22.12 5.70
CA HIS A 175 -20.79 23.28 5.83
C HIS A 175 -21.53 24.59 5.53
N GLU A 176 -22.32 24.66 4.45
CA GLU A 176 -23.12 25.87 4.15
C GLU A 176 -24.08 26.23 5.28
N GLN A 177 -24.82 25.25 5.83
CA GLN A 177 -25.73 25.46 6.95
C GLN A 177 -25.00 25.96 8.21
N TYR A 178 -23.81 25.41 8.49
CA TYR A 178 -22.97 25.91 9.58
C TYR A 178 -22.50 27.34 9.33
N MET A 179 -22.10 27.67 8.10
CA MET A 179 -21.66 29.02 7.76
C MET A 179 -22.81 30.04 7.80
N GLU A 180 -24.04 29.64 7.48
CA GLU A 180 -25.22 30.48 7.68
C GLU A 180 -25.48 30.77 9.16
N ALA A 181 -25.43 29.74 10.01
CA ALA A 181 -25.53 29.90 11.45
C ALA A 181 -24.44 30.84 11.99
N ILE A 182 -23.20 30.66 11.53
CA ILE A 182 -22.06 31.50 11.92
C ILE A 182 -22.23 32.94 11.44
N LYS A 183 -22.67 33.17 10.20
CA LYS A 183 -22.90 34.52 9.66
C LYS A 183 -23.98 35.28 10.42
N SER A 184 -24.94 34.58 11.02
CA SER A 184 -25.97 35.20 11.86
C SER A 184 -25.45 35.72 13.21
N LEU A 185 -24.20 35.39 13.60
CA LEU A 185 -23.55 35.97 14.78
C LEU A 185 -23.14 37.41 14.50
N ASN A 186 -23.77 38.37 15.19
CA ASN A 186 -23.43 39.78 15.09
C ASN A 186 -22.44 40.17 16.20
N ILE A 187 -21.19 39.72 16.07
CA ILE A 187 -20.19 39.92 17.13
C ILE A 187 -19.57 41.31 17.00
N SER A 188 -20.18 42.31 17.65
CA SER A 188 -19.48 43.53 18.03
C SER A 188 -18.67 43.29 19.32
N THR A 189 -17.46 43.83 19.41
CA THR A 189 -16.67 43.82 20.67
C THR A 189 -17.48 44.50 21.78
N PRO A 190 -17.84 43.79 22.86
CA PRO A 190 -18.69 44.36 23.90
C PRO A 190 -17.93 45.45 24.66
N SER A 191 -18.53 46.63 24.73
CA SER A 191 -18.04 47.79 25.47
C SER A 191 -18.45 47.77 26.95
N ASN A 192 -19.45 46.95 27.31
CA ASN A 192 -19.99 46.83 28.66
C ASN A 192 -20.48 45.39 28.99
N VAL A 193 -20.86 45.17 30.25
CA VAL A 193 -21.28 43.85 30.78
C VAL A 193 -22.61 43.36 30.20
N GLU A 194 -23.52 44.26 29.84
CA GLU A 194 -24.81 43.90 29.23
C GLU A 194 -24.64 43.44 27.79
N GLU A 195 -23.79 44.14 27.03
CA GLU A 195 -23.34 43.72 25.70
C GLU A 195 -22.64 42.37 25.76
N ALA A 196 -21.76 42.14 26.74
CA ALA A 196 -21.09 40.84 26.91
C ALA A 196 -22.07 39.68 27.18
N LYS A 197 -23.13 39.91 27.97
CA LYS A 197 -24.19 38.92 28.18
C LYS A 197 -25.02 38.67 26.91
N SER A 198 -25.30 39.72 26.15
CA SER A 198 -26.00 39.63 24.87
C SER A 198 -25.18 38.82 23.85
N THR A 199 -23.88 39.13 23.68
CA THR A 199 -22.97 38.38 22.81
C THR A 199 -22.86 36.91 23.19
N LYS A 200 -22.79 36.59 24.50
CA LYS A 200 -22.80 35.20 24.97
C LYS A 200 -24.08 34.48 24.57
N GLY A 201 -25.24 35.13 24.72
CA GLY A 201 -26.53 34.58 24.28
C GLY A 201 -26.59 34.30 22.77
N GLU A 202 -25.96 35.13 21.94
CA GLU A 202 -25.84 34.88 20.50
C GLU A 202 -24.91 33.70 20.18
N ILE A 203 -23.78 33.59 20.89
CA ILE A 203 -22.85 32.44 20.77
C ILE A 203 -23.58 31.13 21.10
N ASP A 204 -24.35 31.10 22.19
CA ASP A 204 -25.11 29.91 22.59
C ASP A 204 -26.19 29.55 21.54
N LYS A 205 -26.87 30.54 20.96
CA LYS A 205 -27.80 30.31 19.83
C LYS A 205 -27.11 29.70 18.63
N CYS A 206 -25.93 30.20 18.24
CA CYS A 206 -25.16 29.63 17.13
C CYS A 206 -24.72 28.19 17.43
N LYS A 207 -24.19 27.92 18.63
CA LYS A 207 -23.80 26.57 19.06
C LYS A 207 -24.99 25.60 18.98
N ASN A 208 -26.16 26.03 19.46
CA ASN A 208 -27.39 25.22 19.39
C ASN A 208 -27.82 24.94 17.95
N ALA A 209 -27.74 25.91 17.04
CA ALA A 209 -28.04 25.71 15.62
C ALA A 209 -27.11 24.68 14.97
N ILE A 210 -25.80 24.77 15.24
CA ILE A 210 -24.80 23.79 14.74
C ILE A 210 -25.12 22.39 15.26
N VAL A 211 -25.44 22.24 16.55
CA VAL A 211 -25.79 20.93 17.14
C VAL A 211 -27.12 20.39 16.60
N HIS A 212 -28.10 21.26 16.35
CA HIS A 212 -29.35 20.85 15.71
C HIS A 212 -29.08 20.26 14.31
N THR A 213 -28.37 21.00 13.46
CA THR A 213 -28.00 20.55 12.11
C THR A 213 -27.18 19.25 12.15
N LYS A 214 -26.22 19.13 13.08
CA LYS A 214 -25.48 17.88 13.30
C LYS A 214 -26.45 16.72 13.54
N ASN A 215 -27.35 16.86 14.51
CA ASN A 215 -28.23 15.77 14.93
C ASN A 215 -29.21 15.37 13.82
N GLU A 216 -29.70 16.34 13.04
CA GLU A 216 -30.54 16.10 11.87
C GLU A 216 -29.81 15.27 10.79
N ARG A 217 -28.53 15.57 10.55
CA ARG A 217 -27.74 15.02 9.44
C ARG A 217 -26.95 13.76 9.79
N GLN A 218 -26.81 13.44 11.08
CA GLN A 218 -25.95 12.35 11.55
C GLN A 218 -26.30 10.99 10.92
N THR A 219 -27.59 10.68 10.80
CA THR A 219 -28.05 9.41 10.23
C THR A 219 -27.74 9.32 8.74
N ASP A 220 -28.00 10.40 7.99
CA ASP A 220 -27.73 10.45 6.54
C ASP A 220 -26.23 10.30 6.25
N LEU A 221 -25.40 11.01 7.02
CA LEU A 221 -23.95 10.90 6.92
C LEU A 221 -23.44 9.49 7.23
N TRP A 222 -24.05 8.80 8.20
CA TRP A 222 -23.71 7.40 8.50
C TRP A 222 -23.99 6.48 7.30
N PHE A 223 -25.16 6.62 6.66
CA PHE A 223 -25.48 5.83 5.46
C PHE A 223 -24.55 6.15 4.29
N LEU A 224 -24.27 7.44 4.04
CA LEU A 224 -23.35 7.85 2.98
C LEU A 224 -21.93 7.37 3.22
N GLN A 225 -21.45 7.39 4.47
CA GLN A 225 -20.15 6.85 4.85
C GLN A 225 -20.07 5.34 4.57
N LYS A 226 -21.10 4.58 4.94
CA LYS A 226 -21.17 3.14 4.63
C LYS A 226 -21.16 2.89 3.11
N GLY A 227 -21.91 3.68 2.35
CA GLY A 227 -21.93 3.61 0.89
C GLY A 227 -20.57 3.93 0.26
N LEU A 228 -19.85 4.92 0.79
CA LEU A 228 -18.47 5.23 0.41
C LEU A 228 -17.55 4.04 0.70
N TYR A 229 -17.59 3.47 1.91
CA TYR A 229 -16.71 2.38 2.31
C TYR A 229 -16.92 1.12 1.49
N PHE A 230 -18.17 0.83 1.15
CA PHE A 230 -18.52 -0.24 0.24
C PHE A 230 -17.91 -0.01 -1.15
N SER A 231 -18.10 1.17 -1.74
CA SER A 231 -17.54 1.51 -3.06
C SER A 231 -16.00 1.48 -3.07
N LEU A 232 -15.35 1.96 -2.02
CA LEU A 232 -13.89 1.89 -1.89
C LEU A 232 -13.39 0.45 -1.78
N ASN A 233 -14.08 -0.41 -1.02
CA ASN A 233 -13.74 -1.83 -0.91
C ASN A 233 -13.90 -2.56 -2.25
N GLU A 234 -14.98 -2.28 -2.98
CA GLU A 234 -15.22 -2.85 -4.30
C GLU A 234 -14.10 -2.46 -5.27
N LYS A 235 -13.77 -1.16 -5.37
CA LYS A 235 -12.67 -0.68 -6.22
C LYS A 235 -11.32 -1.27 -5.81
N MET A 236 -11.04 -1.37 -4.51
CA MET A 236 -9.84 -2.00 -3.98
C MET A 236 -9.73 -3.46 -4.42
N ASN A 237 -10.80 -4.25 -4.25
CA ASN A 237 -10.81 -5.65 -4.63
C ASN A 237 -10.63 -5.81 -6.15
N LEU A 238 -11.30 -4.99 -6.97
CA LEU A 238 -11.13 -4.99 -8.43
C LEU A 238 -9.69 -4.69 -8.86
N GLU A 239 -9.00 -3.75 -8.20
CA GLU A 239 -7.58 -3.49 -8.47
C GLU A 239 -6.69 -4.66 -8.04
N ILE A 240 -6.99 -5.31 -6.92
CA ILE A 240 -6.26 -6.49 -6.44
C ILE A 240 -6.46 -7.68 -7.40
N ASP A 241 -7.69 -7.95 -7.85
CA ASP A 241 -7.99 -9.03 -8.79
C ASP A 241 -7.26 -8.84 -10.12
N LYS A 242 -7.19 -7.59 -10.61
CA LYS A 242 -6.38 -7.21 -11.78
C LYS A 242 -4.89 -7.49 -11.57
N LEU A 243 -4.33 -7.30 -10.37
CA LEU A 243 -2.92 -7.62 -10.08
C LEU A 243 -2.62 -9.12 -10.21
N TYR A 244 -3.56 -9.97 -9.81
CA TYR A 244 -3.40 -11.42 -9.89
C TYR A 244 -3.84 -12.00 -11.24
N GLY A 245 -4.35 -11.16 -12.15
CA GLY A 245 -4.85 -11.61 -13.45
C GLY A 245 -6.10 -12.48 -13.34
N ILE A 246 -6.83 -12.36 -12.23
CA ILE A 246 -8.14 -12.99 -12.07
C ILE A 246 -9.08 -12.18 -12.97
N LYS A 247 -9.30 -12.66 -14.20
CA LYS A 247 -10.40 -12.14 -15.01
C LYS A 247 -11.68 -12.48 -14.27
N GLU A 248 -12.50 -11.47 -13.99
CA GLU A 248 -13.85 -11.65 -13.48
C GLU A 248 -14.55 -12.72 -14.33
N ALA A 249 -14.72 -13.90 -13.76
CA ALA A 249 -15.51 -14.96 -14.34
C ALA A 249 -17.00 -14.67 -14.03
N THR A 250 -17.49 -13.51 -14.47
CA THR A 250 -18.89 -13.13 -14.27
C THR A 250 -19.32 -12.12 -15.32
N LYS A 251 -19.87 -12.64 -16.42
CA LYS A 251 -21.07 -12.09 -17.06
C LYS A 251 -22.01 -13.24 -17.36
#